data_AF-A0A7C6N930-F1
#
_entry.id   AF-A0A7C6N930-F1
#
_cell.length_a   1.000
_cell.length_b   1.000
_cell.length_c   1.000
_cell.angle_alpha   90.00
_cell.angle_beta   90.00
_cell.angle_gamma   90.00
#
_symmetry.space_group_name_H-M   'P 1'
#
loop_
_entity.id
_entity.type
_entity.pdbx_description
1 polymer ?
#
loop_
_entity_poly.entity_id
_entity_poly.type
_entity_poly.pdbx_seq_one_letter_code
_entity_poly.pdbx_strand_id
1 'polypeptide(L)'
;MLKWINDFIKVVENRPQDFNFDIKDNVRQIKELISRKNIYYKEADPIAFQKFARLFKHREGQWAGKPLELNREQRYIVACVLGIKKYDKASKSYIRYFTEMDLFVARKWGKDHFIVPLIA
;
A
#
# COMPACT_ATOMS: atom_id res chain seq x y z
N MET A 1 -15.38 0.19 0.70
CA MET A 1 -14.29 0.95 0.06
C MET A 1 -13.32 1.39 1.15
N LEU A 2 -12.02 1.10 0.99
CA LEU A 2 -10.90 1.22 1.97
C LEU A 2 -10.50 -0.10 2.65
N LYS A 3 -10.82 -1.27 2.06
CA LYS A 3 -10.62 -2.55 2.74
C LYS A 3 -9.17 -2.74 3.24
N TRP A 4 -8.18 -2.55 2.37
CA TRP A 4 -6.78 -2.77 2.74
C TRP A 4 -6.23 -1.74 3.74
N ILE A 5 -6.65 -0.48 3.64
CA ILE A 5 -6.29 0.56 4.60
C ILE A 5 -6.86 0.20 5.98
N ASN A 6 -8.16 -0.08 6.05
CA ASN A 6 -8.84 -0.43 7.30
C ASN A 6 -8.35 -1.75 7.90
N ASP A 7 -8.05 -2.75 7.06
CA ASP A 7 -7.53 -4.05 7.51
C ASP A 7 -6.19 -3.89 8.25
N PHE A 8 -5.29 -3.06 7.74
CA PHE A 8 -4.01 -2.81 8.41
C PHE A 8 -4.16 -1.92 9.64
N ILE A 9 -4.97 -0.86 9.56
CA ILE A 9 -5.26 0.01 10.72
C ILE A 9 -5.76 -0.82 11.90
N LYS A 10 -6.73 -1.71 11.68
CA LYS A 10 -7.27 -2.59 12.74
C LYS A 10 -6.20 -3.48 13.35
N VAL A 11 -5.24 -3.95 12.57
CA VAL A 11 -4.15 -4.80 13.10
C VAL A 11 -3.26 -4.00 14.03
N VAL A 12 -2.89 -2.78 13.64
CA VAL A 12 -2.09 -1.88 14.47
C VAL A 12 -2.85 -1.48 15.74
N GLU A 13 -4.14 -1.20 15.64
CA GLU A 13 -4.99 -0.83 16.79
C GLU A 13 -5.24 -1.98 17.76
N ASN A 14 -5.38 -3.21 17.25
CA ASN A 14 -5.62 -4.38 18.10
C ASN A 14 -4.35 -4.89 18.78
N ARG A 15 -3.17 -4.64 18.20
CA ARG A 15 -1.88 -5.12 18.69
C ARG A 15 -0.80 -4.02 18.66
N PRO A 16 -1.01 -2.87 19.32
CA PRO A 16 -0.12 -1.72 19.22
C PRO A 16 1.28 -1.95 19.77
N GLN A 17 1.46 -2.96 20.64
CA GLN A 17 2.74 -3.38 21.20
C GLN A 17 3.68 -4.01 20.16
N ASP A 18 3.14 -4.53 19.05
CA ASP A 18 3.91 -5.17 17.99
C ASP A 18 4.49 -4.13 17.00
N PHE A 19 4.15 -2.84 17.16
CA PHE A 19 4.50 -1.77 16.23
C PHE A 19 5.23 -0.61 16.91
N ASN A 20 6.25 -0.09 16.24
CA ASN A 20 6.99 1.09 16.67
C ASN A 20 6.13 2.36 16.55
N PHE A 21 6.64 3.47 17.09
CA PHE A 21 5.95 4.76 17.05
C PHE A 21 5.69 5.24 15.61
N ASP A 22 6.65 5.06 14.71
CA ASP A 22 6.53 5.51 13.32
C ASP A 22 5.34 4.88 12.58
N ILE A 23 5.12 3.57 12.76
CA ILE A 23 3.97 2.87 12.15
C ILE A 23 2.66 3.38 12.73
N LYS A 24 2.60 3.58 14.05
CA LYS A 24 1.39 4.08 14.73
C LYS A 24 1.06 5.51 14.30
N ASP A 25 2.08 6.36 14.17
CA ASP A 25 1.90 7.72 13.66
C ASP A 25 1.51 7.73 12.19
N ASN A 26 2.08 6.85 11.36
CA ASN A 26 1.67 6.72 9.97
C ASN A 26 0.18 6.32 9.86
N VAL A 27 -0.28 5.34 10.64
CA VAL A 27 -1.69 4.96 10.72
C VAL A 27 -2.57 6.15 11.10
N ARG A 28 -2.20 6.91 12.12
CA ARG A 28 -2.94 8.10 12.55
C ARG A 28 -3.00 9.15 11.43
N GLN A 29 -1.87 9.46 10.80
CA GLN A 29 -1.80 10.43 9.70
C GLN A 29 -2.63 10.01 8.49
N ILE A 30 -2.63 8.72 8.14
CA ILE A 30 -3.48 8.21 7.06
C ILE A 30 -4.96 8.33 7.41
N LYS A 31 -5.38 8.05 8.65
CA LYS A 31 -6.77 8.26 9.10
C LYS A 31 -7.19 9.72 9.00
N GLU A 32 -6.32 10.64 9.42
CA GLU A 32 -6.54 12.08 9.29
C GLU A 32 -6.57 12.55 7.83
N LEU A 33 -5.77 11.94 6.95
CA LEU A 33 -5.71 12.31 5.54
C LEU A 33 -6.99 11.90 4.80
N ILE A 34 -7.44 10.66 4.97
CA ILE A 34 -8.62 10.13 4.27
C ILE A 34 -9.95 10.75 4.75
N SER A 35 -9.96 11.43 5.91
CA SER A 35 -11.16 12.14 6.40
C SER A 35 -11.36 13.52 5.74
N ARG A 36 -10.36 14.02 4.99
CA ARG A 36 -10.42 15.32 4.33
C ARG A 36 -11.32 15.28 3.10
N LYS A 37 -12.17 16.30 2.92
CA LYS A 37 -13.16 16.38 1.83
C LYS A 37 -12.57 16.41 0.42
N ASN A 38 -11.33 16.86 0.27
CA ASN A 38 -10.63 16.96 -1.01
C ASN A 38 -9.73 15.75 -1.30
N ILE A 39 -9.79 14.72 -0.45
CA ILE A 39 -9.07 13.47 -0.60
C ILE A 39 -10.06 12.38 -0.96
N TYR A 40 -9.67 11.58 -1.94
CA TYR A 40 -10.52 10.55 -2.53
C TYR A 40 -9.77 9.23 -2.54
N TYR A 41 -10.50 8.12 -2.42
CA TYR A 41 -9.92 6.79 -2.51
C TYR A 41 -10.47 6.03 -3.71
N LYS A 42 -9.58 5.64 -4.63
CA LYS A 42 -9.91 4.86 -5.82
C LYS A 42 -9.44 3.42 -5.66
N GLU A 43 -10.30 2.57 -5.11
CA GLU A 43 -9.99 1.16 -4.78
C GLU A 43 -9.63 0.31 -6.01
N ALA A 44 -10.06 0.70 -7.20
CA ALA A 44 -9.75 0.02 -8.44
C ALA A 44 -8.23 -0.01 -8.75
N ASP A 45 -7.49 1.04 -8.40
CA ASP A 45 -6.06 1.14 -8.73
C ASP A 45 -5.23 0.15 -7.88
N PRO A 46 -5.39 0.05 -6.55
CA PRO A 46 -4.77 -1.01 -5.75
C PRO A 46 -5.13 -2.43 -6.18
N ILE A 47 -6.40 -2.67 -6.55
CA ILE A 47 -6.85 -4.00 -7.02
C ILE A 47 -6.19 -4.36 -8.35
N ALA A 48 -6.12 -3.41 -9.29
CA ALA A 48 -5.42 -3.59 -10.55
C ALA A 48 -3.93 -3.92 -10.31
N PHE A 49 -3.29 -3.22 -9.37
CA PHE A 49 -1.92 -3.50 -8.97
C PHE A 49 -1.73 -4.92 -8.41
N GLN A 50 -2.63 -5.41 -7.55
CA GLN A 50 -2.54 -6.78 -7.06
C GLN A 50 -2.65 -7.81 -8.19
N LYS A 51 -3.55 -7.58 -9.15
CA LYS A 51 -3.67 -8.46 -10.32
C LYS A 51 -2.39 -8.44 -11.16
N PHE A 52 -1.80 -7.26 -11.34
CA PHE A 52 -0.53 -7.10 -12.03
C PHE A 52 0.62 -7.81 -11.30
N ALA A 53 0.74 -7.62 -9.99
CA ALA A 53 1.75 -8.29 -9.16
C ALA A 53 1.70 -9.82 -9.31
N ARG A 54 0.50 -10.40 -9.40
CA ARG A 54 0.32 -11.86 -9.61
C ARG A 54 0.79 -12.38 -10.96
N LEU A 55 1.05 -11.52 -11.95
CA LEU A 55 1.68 -11.92 -13.21
C LEU A 55 3.17 -12.25 -13.01
N PHE A 56 3.79 -11.71 -11.96
CA PHE A 56 5.15 -12.03 -11.58
C PHE A 56 5.17 -13.32 -10.74
N LYS A 57 6.22 -14.12 -10.94
CA LYS A 57 6.44 -15.37 -10.21
C LYS A 57 7.74 -15.29 -9.42
N HIS A 58 7.76 -15.96 -8.27
CA HIS A 58 8.99 -16.17 -7.54
C HIS A 58 9.96 -17.01 -8.39
N ARG A 59 11.21 -16.54 -8.51
CA ARG A 59 12.24 -17.25 -9.28
C ARG A 59 12.86 -18.40 -8.48
N GLU A 60 13.03 -18.21 -7.17
CA GLU A 60 13.79 -19.12 -6.32
C GLU A 60 13.11 -19.33 -4.95
N GLY A 61 13.59 -20.31 -4.19
CA GLY A 61 13.15 -20.63 -2.83
C GLY A 61 11.84 -21.42 -2.76
N GLN A 62 11.29 -21.54 -1.55
CA GLN A 62 10.09 -22.37 -1.27
C GLN A 62 8.83 -21.96 -2.06
N TRP A 63 8.81 -20.74 -2.61
CA TRP A 63 7.68 -20.20 -3.37
C TRP A 63 7.93 -20.20 -4.88
N ALA A 64 9.05 -20.77 -5.37
CA ALA A 64 9.41 -20.77 -6.78
C ALA A 64 8.26 -21.24 -7.68
N GLY A 65 8.03 -20.51 -8.78
CA GLY A 65 6.96 -20.77 -9.73
C GLY A 65 5.56 -20.32 -9.29
N LYS A 66 5.34 -19.99 -8.00
CA LYS A 66 4.06 -19.46 -7.52
C LYS A 66 3.93 -17.96 -7.84
N PRO A 67 2.70 -17.46 -8.08
CA PRO A 67 2.43 -16.03 -8.23
C PRO A 67 2.85 -15.23 -6.99
N LEU A 68 3.30 -14.00 -7.21
CA LEU A 68 3.54 -13.06 -6.13
C LEU A 68 2.21 -12.62 -5.50
N GLU A 69 2.04 -12.93 -4.22
CA GLU A 69 0.90 -12.48 -3.43
C GLU A 69 1.34 -11.40 -2.44
N LEU A 70 0.65 -10.26 -2.49
CA LEU A 70 0.92 -9.16 -1.57
C LEU A 70 0.48 -9.55 -0.15
N ASN A 71 1.39 -9.40 0.82
CA ASN A 71 1.06 -9.51 2.24
C ASN A 71 0.23 -8.30 2.71
N ARG A 72 -0.15 -8.27 3.99
CA ARG A 72 -1.06 -7.26 4.52
C ARG A 72 -0.44 -5.86 4.49
N GLU A 73 0.83 -5.75 4.85
CA GLU A 73 1.62 -4.52 4.87
C GLU A 73 1.82 -3.97 3.45
N GLN A 74 2.16 -4.84 2.49
CA GLN A 74 2.30 -4.49 1.08
C GLN A 74 0.98 -4.00 0.49
N ARG A 75 -0.14 -4.67 0.80
CA ARG A 75 -1.48 -4.20 0.41
C ARG A 75 -1.78 -2.82 0.98
N TYR A 76 -1.43 -2.59 2.25
CA TYR A 76 -1.60 -1.28 2.88
C TYR A 76 -0.81 -0.19 2.16
N ILE A 77 0.47 -0.44 1.89
CA ILE A 77 1.36 0.48 1.16
C ILE A 77 0.79 0.81 -0.22
N VAL A 78 0.42 -0.21 -1.00
CA VAL A 78 -0.17 -0.03 -2.34
C VAL A 78 -1.47 0.76 -2.26
N ALA A 79 -2.32 0.48 -1.27
CA ALA A 79 -3.56 1.22 -1.07
C ALA A 79 -3.31 2.70 -0.77
N CYS A 80 -2.30 3.01 0.05
CA CYS A 80 -1.93 4.38 0.35
C CYS A 80 -1.37 5.10 -0.89
N VAL A 81 -0.37 4.52 -1.55
CA VAL A 81 0.35 5.17 -2.65
C VAL A 81 -0.47 5.27 -3.92
N LEU A 82 -1.17 4.21 -4.31
CA LEU A 82 -1.94 4.18 -5.57
C LEU A 82 -3.41 4.57 -5.37
N GLY A 83 -4.00 4.24 -4.22
CA GLY A 83 -5.42 4.43 -3.98
C GLY A 83 -5.80 5.84 -3.54
N ILE A 84 -4.94 6.53 -2.78
CA ILE A 84 -5.23 7.89 -2.29
C ILE A 84 -4.96 8.92 -3.38
N LYS A 85 -5.99 9.67 -3.73
CA LYS A 85 -5.98 10.67 -4.80
C LYS A 85 -6.42 12.04 -4.29
N LYS A 86 -5.96 13.07 -4.99
CA LYS A 86 -6.50 14.43 -4.92
C LYS A 86 -6.96 14.85 -6.30
N TYR A 87 -8.00 15.67 -6.37
CA TYR A 87 -8.40 16.29 -7.64
C TYR A 87 -7.46 17.44 -7.96
N ASP A 88 -6.78 17.38 -9.10
CA ASP A 88 -5.99 18.49 -9.61
C ASP A 88 -6.83 19.35 -10.55
N LYS A 89 -6.90 20.64 -10.26
CA LYS A 89 -7.70 21.59 -11.04
C LYS A 89 -7.04 21.93 -12.36
N ALA A 90 -5.69 21.91 -12.43
CA ALA A 90 -4.95 22.26 -13.63
C ALA A 90 -5.12 21.18 -14.71
N SER A 91 -4.91 19.91 -14.36
CA SER A 91 -5.11 18.77 -15.26
C SER A 91 -6.58 18.32 -15.38
N LYS A 92 -7.48 18.88 -14.57
CA LYS A 92 -8.89 18.47 -14.43
C LYS A 92 -9.07 16.97 -14.14
N SER A 93 -8.12 16.35 -13.44
CA SER A 93 -8.09 14.91 -13.22
C SER A 93 -7.68 14.52 -11.79
N TYR A 94 -8.01 13.29 -11.39
CA TYR A 94 -7.56 12.74 -10.11
C TYR A 94 -6.14 12.21 -10.22
N ILE A 95 -5.23 12.81 -9.45
CA ILE A 95 -3.82 12.43 -9.39
C ILE A 95 -3.50 11.77 -8.05
N ARG A 96 -2.41 10.99 -7.99
CA ARG A 96 -1.94 10.40 -6.72
C ARG A 96 -1.63 11.50 -5.72
N TYR A 97 -2.02 11.29 -4.47
CA TYR A 97 -1.65 12.20 -3.39
C TYR A 97 -0.17 12.05 -3.05
N PHE A 98 0.29 10.80 -2.89
CA PHE A 98 1.68 10.46 -2.68
C PHE A 98 2.40 10.24 -4.01
N THR A 99 3.45 11.02 -4.22
CA THR A 99 4.35 10.91 -5.38
C THR A 99 5.62 10.14 -5.05
N GLU A 100 5.97 10.06 -3.76
CA GLU A 100 7.18 9.44 -3.25
C GLU A 100 6.83 8.46 -2.12
N MET A 101 7.71 7.48 -1.89
CA MET A 101 7.56 6.46 -0.87
C MET A 101 8.92 6.05 -0.34
N ASP A 102 9.18 6.31 0.94
CA ASP A 102 10.34 5.80 1.65
C ASP A 102 10.01 4.47 2.32
N LEU A 103 10.78 3.42 2.03
CA LEU A 103 10.52 2.07 2.51
C LEU A 103 11.65 1.58 3.42
N PHE A 104 11.40 1.63 4.74
CA PHE A 104 12.28 1.07 5.77
C PHE A 104 11.72 -0.26 6.27
N VAL A 105 12.30 -1.38 5.83
CA VAL A 105 11.83 -2.73 6.19
C VAL A 105 12.97 -3.67 6.52
N ALA A 106 12.69 -4.66 7.38
CA ALA A 106 13.64 -5.66 7.79
C ALA A 106 14.11 -6.57 6.64
N ARG A 107 15.24 -7.27 6.85
CA ARG A 107 15.74 -8.28 5.92
C ARG A 107 14.70 -9.40 5.75
N LYS A 108 14.59 -9.93 4.52
CA LYS A 108 13.65 -11.00 4.13
C LYS A 108 12.15 -10.62 4.19
N TRP A 109 11.81 -9.34 4.29
CA TRP A 109 10.42 -8.87 4.16
C TRP A 109 9.82 -9.07 2.76
N GLY A 110 10.64 -9.42 1.76
CA GLY A 110 10.21 -9.56 0.36
C GLY A 110 10.24 -8.24 -0.42
N LYS A 111 11.02 -7.25 0.03
CA LYS A 111 11.08 -5.90 -0.55
C LYS A 111 11.47 -5.90 -2.02
N ASP A 112 12.46 -6.70 -2.42
CA ASP A 112 12.95 -6.72 -3.80
C ASP A 112 11.87 -7.26 -4.75
N HIS A 113 11.13 -8.28 -4.29
CA HIS A 113 10.02 -8.85 -5.05
C HIS A 113 8.79 -7.93 -5.10
N PHE A 114 8.62 -7.06 -4.10
CA PHE A 114 7.53 -6.09 -4.03
C PHE A 114 7.80 -4.83 -4.87
N ILE A 115 9.05 -4.35 -4.88
CA ILE A 115 9.43 -3.14 -5.62
C ILE A 115 9.41 -3.38 -7.13
N VAL A 116 9.79 -4.56 -7.62
CA VAL A 116 9.76 -4.91 -9.05
C VAL A 116 8.41 -4.61 -9.72
N PRO A 117 7.26 -5.11 -9.23
CA PRO A 117 5.97 -4.76 -9.83
C PRO A 117 5.55 -3.31 -9.57
N LEU A 118 6.12 -2.62 -8.57
CA LEU A 118 5.81 -1.23 -8.26
C LEU A 118 6.46 -0.23 -9.24
N ILE A 119 7.60 -0.61 -9.83
CA ILE A 119 8.35 0.23 -10.78
C ILE A 119 8.18 -0.20 -12.25
N ALA A 120 7.64 -1.38 -12.51
CA ALA A 120 7.40 -1.93 -13.85
C ALA A 120 6.19 -1.29 -14.54
#